data_AF-A0A4Q3KZI7-F1
#
_entry.id   AF-A0A4Q3KZI7-F1
#
_cell.length_a   1.000
_cell.length_b   1.000
_cell.length_c   1.000
_cell.angle_alpha   90.00
_cell.angle_beta   90.00
_cell.angle_gamma   90.00
#
_symmetry.space_group_name_H-M   'P 1'
#
loop_
_entity.id
_entity.type
_entity.pdbx_description
1 polymer ?
#
loop_
_entity_poly.entity_id
_entity_poly.type
_entity_poly.pdbx_seq_one_letter_code
_entity_poly.pdbx_strand_id
1 'polypeptide(L)'
;METYVLVVAGFGALVLLTAWLPMVLRALPLSLPICCVGVGATLSVIPSLSRLAPHPGEHLNLVEHATEAVVVISLMGAGLKIDRLIGWKRWATTWRLLGLAMPLTIITLAALASALLGLGIASALLLGASLAPTDPV
;
A
#
# COMPACT_ATOMS: atom_id res chain seq x y z
N MET A 1 -1.03 2.94 -34.81
CA MET A 1 0.21 2.20 -34.49
C MET A 1 1.14 3.01 -33.58
N GLU A 2 1.31 4.32 -33.79
CA GLU A 2 2.17 5.16 -32.92
C GLU A 2 1.77 5.14 -31.44
N THR A 3 0.48 5.23 -31.11
CA THR A 3 0.02 5.18 -29.70
C THR A 3 0.33 3.84 -29.02
N TYR A 4 0.23 2.73 -29.75
CA TYR A 4 0.56 1.39 -29.23
C TYR A 4 2.06 1.28 -28.94
N VAL A 5 2.91 1.76 -29.86
CA VAL A 5 4.36 1.77 -29.66
C VAL A 5 4.75 2.66 -28.48
N LEU A 6 4.12 3.84 -28.34
CA LEU A 6 4.36 4.74 -27.20
C LEU A 6 3.93 4.13 -25.86
N VAL A 7 2.79 3.45 -25.80
CA VAL A 7 2.32 2.77 -24.58
C VAL A 7 3.26 1.62 -24.20
N VAL A 8 3.65 0.78 -25.16
CA VAL A 8 4.56 -0.35 -24.91
C VAL A 8 5.96 0.15 -24.54
N ALA A 9 6.46 1.19 -25.20
CA ALA A 9 7.75 1.81 -24.86
C ALA A 9 7.71 2.47 -23.48
N GLY A 10 6.63 3.17 -23.13
CA GLY A 10 6.42 3.75 -21.81
C GLY A 10 6.33 2.69 -20.72
N PHE A 11 5.62 1.59 -20.96
CA PHE A 11 5.56 0.45 -20.05
C PHE A 11 6.92 -0.21 -19.87
N GLY A 12 7.66 -0.43 -20.96
CA GLY A 12 9.02 -0.97 -20.92
C GLY A 12 9.98 -0.06 -20.14
N ALA A 13 9.91 1.25 -20.35
CA ALA A 13 10.69 2.23 -19.60
C ALA A 13 10.33 2.21 -18.11
N LEU A 14 9.05 2.08 -17.76
CA LEU A 14 8.60 1.96 -16.37
C LEU A 14 9.16 0.69 -15.72
N VAL A 15 9.14 -0.45 -16.41
CA VAL A 15 9.71 -1.72 -15.94
C VAL A 15 11.22 -1.64 -15.76
N LEU A 16 11.93 -1.00 -16.70
CA LEU A 16 13.37 -0.74 -16.57
C LEU A 16 13.67 0.14 -15.36
N LEU A 17 12.88 1.21 -15.18
CA LEU A 17 13.02 2.12 -14.05
C LEU A 17 12.82 1.37 -12.73
N THR A 18 11.75 0.56 -12.60
CA THR A 18 11.47 -0.19 -11.35
C THR A 18 12.52 -1.27 -11.07
N ALA A 19 13.18 -1.83 -12.09
CA ALA A 19 14.29 -2.77 -11.90
C ALA A 19 15.59 -2.08 -11.45
N TRP A 20 15.85 -0.86 -11.94
CA TRP A 20 17.09 -0.11 -11.65
C TRP A 20 17.01 0.73 -10.38
N LEU A 21 15.82 1.27 -10.08
CA LEU A 21 15.55 2.10 -8.92
C LEU A 21 15.99 1.47 -7.58
N PRO A 22 15.71 0.18 -7.26
CA PRO A 22 16.20 -0.44 -6.04
C PRO A 22 17.73 -0.58 -6.01
N MET A 23 18.40 -0.61 -7.15
CA MET A 23 19.86 -0.69 -7.23
C MET A 23 20.53 0.65 -6.92
N VAL A 24 19.92 1.75 -7.36
CA VAL A 24 20.38 3.13 -7.05
C VAL A 24 20.02 3.54 -5.63
N LEU A 25 18.82 3.16 -5.15
CA LEU A 25 18.35 3.47 -3.80
C LEU A 25 19.09 2.73 -2.69
N ARG A 26 19.82 1.64 -2.98
CA ARG A 26 20.66 0.92 -2.00
C ARG A 26 21.74 1.81 -1.35
N ALA A 27 22.11 2.93 -1.98
CA ALA A 27 23.07 3.88 -1.44
C ALA A 27 22.45 4.94 -0.50
N LEU A 28 21.11 5.04 -0.44
CA LEU A 28 20.39 5.96 0.44
C LEU A 28 19.56 5.20 1.48
N PRO A 29 19.37 5.74 2.70
CA PRO A 29 18.54 5.12 3.74
C PRO A 29 17.02 5.27 3.47
N LEU A 30 16.59 5.22 2.21
CA LEU A 30 15.21 5.37 1.79
C LEU A 30 14.55 4.00 1.56
N SER A 31 13.39 3.77 2.16
CA SER A 31 12.59 2.58 1.88
C SER A 31 11.90 2.69 0.52
N LEU A 32 11.69 1.55 -0.15
CA LEU A 32 10.99 1.48 -1.44
C LEU A 32 9.59 2.14 -1.38
N PRO A 33 8.76 1.93 -0.33
CA PRO A 33 7.46 2.58 -0.23
C PRO A 33 7.53 4.11 -0.22
N ILE A 34 8.50 4.71 0.49
CA ILE A 34 8.67 6.17 0.53
C ILE A 34 8.97 6.70 -0.87
N CYS A 35 9.82 6.00 -1.63
CA CYS A 35 10.15 6.40 -3.00
C CYS A 35 8.94 6.27 -3.94
N CYS A 36 8.21 5.16 -3.88
CA CYS A 36 7.01 4.97 -4.69
C CYS A 36 5.94 6.03 -4.41
N VAL A 37 5.69 6.35 -3.13
CA VAL A 37 4.75 7.40 -2.73
C VAL A 37 5.23 8.78 -3.19
N GLY A 38 6.53 9.08 -3.05
CA GLY A 38 7.11 10.33 -3.52
C GLY A 38 7.00 10.52 -5.03
N VAL A 39 7.27 9.47 -5.81
CA VAL A 39 7.08 9.49 -7.27
C VAL A 39 5.60 9.69 -7.63
N GLY A 40 4.68 8.95 -6.99
CA GLY A 40 3.24 9.15 -7.22
C GLY A 40 2.79 10.58 -6.91
N ALA A 41 3.17 11.11 -5.74
CA ALA A 41 2.83 12.46 -5.32
C ALA A 41 3.40 13.53 -6.27
N THR A 42 4.66 13.40 -6.69
CA THR A 42 5.29 14.35 -7.63
C THR A 42 4.63 14.31 -9.01
N LEU A 43 4.31 13.12 -9.53
CA LEU A 43 3.59 12.98 -10.80
C LEU A 43 2.17 13.56 -10.75
N SER A 44 1.48 13.44 -9.61
CA SER A 44 0.14 14.02 -9.41
C SER A 44 0.13 15.55 -9.38
N VAL A 45 1.21 16.19 -8.93
CA VAL A 45 1.31 17.66 -8.88
C VAL A 45 1.57 18.27 -10.26
N ILE A 46 2.18 17.53 -11.19
CA ILE A 46 2.53 18.05 -12.51
C ILE A 46 1.30 18.03 -13.44
N PRO A 47 0.75 19.19 -13.88
CA PRO A 47 -0.54 19.25 -14.58
C PRO A 47 -0.61 18.52 -15.93
N SER A 48 0.53 18.39 -16.61
CA SER A 48 0.64 17.67 -17.90
C SER A 48 0.60 16.16 -17.72
N LEU A 49 1.07 15.64 -16.57
CA LEU A 49 1.11 14.23 -16.24
C LEU A 49 -0.12 13.79 -15.43
N SER A 50 -0.69 14.69 -14.62
CA SER A 50 -1.89 14.42 -13.83
C SER A 50 -3.11 14.11 -14.69
N ARG A 51 -3.16 14.61 -15.94
CA ARG A 51 -4.21 14.29 -16.92
C ARG A 51 -4.09 12.87 -17.49
N LEU A 52 -2.90 12.28 -17.46
CA LEU A 52 -2.67 10.88 -17.86
C LEU A 52 -2.94 9.90 -16.71
N ALA A 53 -2.82 10.35 -15.47
CA ALA A 53 -3.11 9.54 -14.29
C ALA A 53 -4.63 9.51 -14.01
N PRO A 54 -5.26 8.34 -13.92
CA PRO A 54 -6.68 8.25 -13.58
C PRO A 54 -6.89 8.84 -12.18
N HIS A 55 -7.61 9.96 -12.11
CA HIS A 55 -7.91 10.59 -10.83
C HIS A 55 -8.84 9.67 -10.02
N PRO A 56 -8.54 9.41 -8.73
CA PRO A 56 -9.35 8.53 -7.89
C PRO A 56 -10.81 8.95 -7.79
N GLY A 57 -11.14 10.23 -7.96
CA GLY A 57 -12.52 10.72 -7.96
C GLY A 57 -13.29 10.51 -9.27
N GLU A 58 -12.60 10.39 -10.41
CA GLU A 58 -13.23 10.23 -11.73
C GLU A 58 -13.27 8.76 -12.18
N HIS A 59 -12.29 7.97 -11.76
CA HIS A 59 -12.10 6.57 -12.17
C HIS A 59 -12.11 5.62 -10.96
N LEU A 60 -13.06 5.81 -10.04
CA LEU A 60 -13.21 5.03 -8.80
C LEU A 60 -13.15 3.52 -9.05
N ASN A 61 -13.94 3.01 -10.00
CA ASN A 61 -14.04 1.57 -10.27
C ASN A 61 -12.70 0.96 -10.74
N LEU A 62 -11.91 1.70 -11.51
CA LEU A 62 -10.59 1.24 -11.97
C LEU A 62 -9.62 1.17 -10.78
N VAL A 63 -9.58 2.20 -9.93
CA VAL A 63 -8.70 2.27 -8.77
C VAL A 63 -9.07 1.22 -7.73
N GLU A 64 -10.37 0.98 -7.52
CA GLU A 64 -10.89 -0.05 -6.64
C GLU A 64 -10.42 -1.44 -7.07
N HIS A 65 -10.74 -1.87 -8.31
CA HIS A 65 -10.35 -3.19 -8.79
C HIS A 65 -8.83 -3.38 -8.90
N ALA A 66 -8.09 -2.34 -9.24
CA ALA A 66 -6.63 -2.39 -9.22
C ALA A 66 -6.08 -2.60 -7.80
N THR A 67 -6.64 -1.89 -6.81
CA THR A 67 -6.25 -2.03 -5.40
C THR A 67 -6.62 -3.41 -4.87
N GLU A 68 -7.82 -3.91 -5.18
CA GLU A 68 -8.24 -5.27 -4.84
C GLU A 68 -7.28 -6.32 -5.41
N ALA A 69 -6.93 -6.21 -6.69
CA ALA A 69 -5.99 -7.12 -7.32
C ALA A 69 -4.62 -7.10 -6.62
N VAL A 70 -4.09 -5.90 -6.30
CA VAL A 70 -2.83 -5.75 -5.58
C VAL A 70 -2.89 -6.38 -4.18
N VAL A 71 -3.97 -6.15 -3.43
CA VAL A 71 -4.17 -6.71 -2.10
C VAL A 71 -4.24 -8.24 -2.17
N VAL A 72 -5.02 -8.79 -3.10
CA VAL A 72 -5.15 -10.25 -3.28
C VAL A 72 -3.81 -10.89 -3.64
N ILE A 73 -3.07 -10.33 -4.61
CA ILE A 73 -1.77 -10.85 -5.02
C ILE A 73 -0.76 -10.77 -3.85
N SER A 74 -0.76 -9.67 -3.11
CA SER A 74 0.15 -9.48 -1.96
C SER A 74 -0.14 -10.47 -0.83
N LEU A 75 -1.42 -10.69 -0.51
CA LEU A 75 -1.84 -11.67 0.50
C LEU A 75 -1.58 -13.10 0.05
N MET A 76 -1.77 -13.42 -1.23
CA MET A 76 -1.43 -14.72 -1.79
C MET A 76 0.07 -15.00 -1.67
N GLY A 77 0.92 -14.04 -2.05
CA GLY A 77 2.37 -14.15 -1.92
C GLY A 77 2.82 -14.32 -0.47
N ALA A 78 2.27 -13.51 0.44
CA ALA A 78 2.53 -13.65 1.87
C ALA A 78 2.07 -15.01 2.42
N GLY A 79 0.92 -15.50 1.97
CA GLY A 79 0.39 -16.82 2.34
C GLY A 79 1.27 -17.98 1.89
N LEU A 80 1.81 -17.92 0.67
CA LEU A 80 2.74 -18.93 0.15
C LEU A 80 4.09 -18.96 0.90
N LYS A 81 4.52 -17.83 1.48
CA LYS A 81 5.75 -17.73 2.31
C LYS A 81 5.59 -18.40 3.69
N ILE A 82 4.38 -18.82 4.07
CA ILE A 82 4.13 -19.45 5.37
C ILE A 82 4.51 -20.94 5.31
N ASP A 83 5.76 -21.25 5.67
CA ASP A 83 6.27 -22.63 5.72
C ASP A 83 5.93 -23.41 7.01
N ARG A 84 5.24 -22.77 7.97
CA ARG A 84 4.98 -23.37 9.28
C ARG A 84 3.57 -23.98 9.39
N LEU A 85 3.51 -25.22 9.87
CA LEU A 85 2.25 -25.87 10.24
C LEU A 85 1.47 -25.01 11.25
N ILE A 86 0.19 -24.77 10.95
CA ILE A 86 -0.71 -23.99 11.80
C ILE A 86 -0.90 -24.73 13.12
N GLY A 87 -0.67 -24.04 14.25
CA GLY A 87 -0.80 -24.66 15.56
C GLY A 87 -0.84 -23.65 16.69
N TRP A 88 -1.70 -23.90 17.69
CA TRP A 88 -2.02 -22.97 18.77
C TRP A 88 -0.79 -22.47 19.55
N LYS A 89 0.13 -23.37 19.93
CA LYS A 89 1.38 -23.02 20.65
C LYS A 89 2.43 -22.39 19.74
N ARG A 90 2.58 -22.90 18.50
CA ARG A 90 3.60 -22.43 17.54
C ARG A 90 3.27 -21.02 17.00
N TRP A 91 1.99 -20.67 16.97
CA TRP A 91 1.48 -19.37 16.52
C TRP A 91 1.07 -18.48 17.69
N ALA A 92 1.45 -18.79 18.93
CA ALA A 92 1.06 -18.00 20.10
C ALA A 92 1.42 -16.51 19.94
N THR A 93 2.57 -16.20 19.34
CA THR A 93 2.95 -14.82 19.02
C THR A 93 2.02 -14.19 17.98
N THR A 94 1.70 -14.90 16.90
CA THR A 94 0.76 -14.43 15.87
C THR A 94 -0.62 -14.17 16.47
N TRP A 95 -1.13 -15.06 17.33
CA TRP A 95 -2.40 -14.88 18.02
C TRP A 95 -2.40 -13.65 18.94
N ARG A 96 -1.31 -13.40 19.65
CA ARG A 96 -1.18 -12.20 20.49
C ARG A 96 -1.10 -10.93 19.65
N LEU A 97 -0.37 -10.95 18.53
CA LEU A 97 -0.26 -9.79 17.64
C LEU A 97 -1.60 -9.49 16.96
N LEU A 98 -2.26 -10.50 16.40
CA LEU A 98 -3.53 -10.34 15.68
C LEU A 98 -4.72 -10.10 16.62
N GLY A 99 -4.79 -10.82 17.74
CA GLY A 99 -5.94 -10.78 18.65
C GLY A 99 -5.86 -9.73 19.76
N LEU A 100 -4.65 -9.27 20.13
CA LEU A 100 -4.48 -8.26 21.18
C LEU A 100 -3.84 -6.98 20.65
N ALA A 101 -2.65 -7.08 20.05
CA ALA A 101 -1.90 -5.89 19.65
C ALA A 101 -2.62 -5.09 18.55
N MET A 102 -3.15 -5.77 17.52
CA MET A 102 -3.87 -5.11 16.43
C MET A 102 -5.17 -4.42 16.91
N PRO A 103 -6.06 -5.06 17.69
CA PRO A 103 -7.23 -4.35 18.22
C PRO A 103 -6.88 -3.18 19.13
N LEU A 104 -5.86 -3.33 19.98
CA LEU A 104 -5.42 -2.27 20.88
C LEU A 104 -4.86 -1.08 20.10
N THR A 105 -4.10 -1.32 19.03
CA THR A 105 -3.60 -0.25 18.15
C THR A 105 -4.74 0.41 17.38
N ILE A 106 -5.74 -0.33 16.87
CA ILE A 106 -6.94 0.24 16.24
C ILE A 106 -7.67 1.19 17.20
N ILE A 107 -7.94 0.75 18.44
CA ILE A 107 -8.63 1.56 19.45
C ILE A 107 -7.83 2.81 19.78
N THR A 108 -6.51 2.66 19.96
CA THR A 108 -5.62 3.78 20.30
C THR A 108 -5.58 4.80 19.17
N LEU A 109 -5.40 4.35 17.92
CA LEU A 109 -5.40 5.22 16.75
C LEU A 109 -6.76 5.89 16.53
N ALA A 110 -7.86 5.18 16.72
CA ALA A 110 -9.20 5.76 16.62
C ALA A 110 -9.42 6.84 17.71
N ALA A 111 -9.01 6.59 18.95
CA ALA A 111 -9.08 7.59 20.02
C ALA A 111 -8.24 8.83 19.69
N LEU A 112 -7.01 8.65 19.21
CA LEU A 112 -6.14 9.74 18.78
C LEU A 112 -6.73 10.50 17.57
N ALA A 113 -7.32 9.79 16.61
CA ALA A 113 -7.95 10.38 15.44
C ALA A 113 -9.14 11.26 15.82
N SER A 114 -9.96 10.79 16.76
CA SER A 114 -11.08 11.58 17.29
C SER A 114 -10.58 12.77 18.11
N ALA A 115 -9.57 12.60 18.97
CA ALA A 115 -9.05 13.65 19.83
C ALA A 115 -8.24 14.74 19.10
N LEU A 116 -7.40 14.35 18.14
CA LEU A 116 -6.48 15.27 17.43
C LEU A 116 -7.09 15.86 16.16
N LEU A 117 -7.87 15.06 15.41
CA LEU A 117 -8.46 15.50 14.13
C LEU A 117 -9.96 15.84 14.25
N GLY A 118 -10.59 15.64 15.41
CA GLY A 118 -12.02 15.91 15.61
C GLY A 118 -12.93 14.97 14.82
N LEU A 119 -12.43 13.79 14.41
CA LEU A 119 -13.18 12.84 13.60
C LEU A 119 -14.30 12.16 14.40
N GLY A 120 -15.43 11.93 13.75
CA GLY A 120 -16.52 11.12 14.29
C GLY A 120 -16.10 9.66 14.50
N ILE A 121 -16.83 8.94 15.34
CA ILE A 121 -16.46 7.57 15.77
C ILE A 121 -16.27 6.63 14.56
N ALA A 122 -17.13 6.71 13.55
CA ALA A 122 -17.04 5.86 12.36
C ALA A 122 -15.78 6.13 11.52
N SER A 123 -15.46 7.41 11.25
CA SER A 123 -14.28 7.77 10.46
C SER A 123 -12.98 7.57 11.24
N ALA A 124 -12.99 7.82 12.55
CA ALA A 124 -11.88 7.53 13.44
C ALA A 124 -11.56 6.02 13.50
N LEU A 125 -12.60 5.18 13.62
CA LEU A 125 -12.45 3.72 13.60
C LEU A 125 -11.93 3.23 12.25
N LEU A 126 -12.44 3.78 11.14
CA LEU A 126 -11.97 3.46 9.78
C LEU A 126 -10.49 3.84 9.59
N LEU A 127 -10.08 5.01 10.08
CA LEU A 127 -8.68 5.43 10.04
C LEU A 127 -7.80 4.51 10.88
N GLY A 128 -8.22 4.18 12.11
CA GLY A 128 -7.50 3.24 12.96
C GLY A 128 -7.37 1.85 12.35
N ALA A 129 -8.45 1.34 11.76
CA ALA A 129 -8.49 0.02 11.11
C ALA A 129 -7.64 -0.07 9.84
N SER A 130 -7.46 1.03 9.11
CA SER A 130 -6.61 1.08 7.92
C SER A 130 -5.11 1.21 8.23
N LEU A 131 -4.75 1.85 9.36
CA LEU A 131 -3.36 2.08 9.76
C LEU A 131 -2.76 1.02 10.67
N ALA A 132 -3.59 0.27 11.41
CA ALA A 132 -3.11 -0.75 12.34
C ALA A 132 -2.51 -2.04 11.72
N PRO A 133 -2.99 -2.54 10.55
CA PRO A 133 -2.38 -3.71 9.91
C PRO A 133 -0.92 -3.45 9.57
N THR A 134 -0.06 -4.43 9.83
CA THR A 134 1.37 -4.36 9.50
C THR A 134 1.65 -5.14 8.22
N ASP A 135 2.53 -4.60 7.38
CA ASP A 135 2.96 -5.18 6.12
C ASP A 135 3.87 -6.39 6.34
N PRO A 136 3.52 -7.58 5.78
CA PRO A 136 4.35 -8.77 5.89
C PRO A 136 5.52 -8.70 4.90
N VAL A 137 6.65 -8.14 5.35
CA VAL A 137 7.91 -8.09 4.58
C VAL A 137 8.58 -9.46 4.40
#